data_AF-A0AAC9IUE1-F1
#
_entry.id   AF-A0AAC9IUE1-F1
#
_cell.length_a   1.000
_cell.length_b   1.000
_cell.length_c   1.000
_cell.angle_alpha   90.00
_cell.angle_beta   90.00
_cell.angle_gamma   90.00
#
_symmetry.space_group_name_H-M   'P 1'
#
loop_
_entity.id
_entity.type
_entity.pdbx_description
1 polymer ?
#
loop_
_entity_poly.entity_id
_entity_poly.type
_entity_poly.pdbx_seq_one_letter_code
_entity_poly.pdbx_strand_id
1 'polypeptide(L)'
;MEVSSVDFQSFIDNYSSSDSEWLALDWNGKYGAKFKDDNYLFRIQIAELVCQQLDTVDLPLLRELFIHIGTASKLNFSVYNKFHLLAQTLLERGGKEYLFDYLCAAHISFDTFLSTANIELSQERIEELLVHFDYLKETESNLEVQKLLSEHMRDRLERLKKKIKI
;
A
#
# COMPACT_ATOMS: atom_id res chain seq x y z
N MET A 1 16.02 5.24 26.08
CA MET A 1 16.41 5.56 24.70
C MET A 1 15.96 6.99 24.48
N GLU A 2 16.91 7.92 24.46
CA GLU A 2 16.63 9.32 24.13
C GLU A 2 16.27 9.38 22.65
N VAL A 3 15.04 9.78 22.34
CA VAL A 3 14.65 10.12 20.98
C VAL A 3 15.33 11.45 20.68
N SER A 4 16.55 11.40 20.13
CA SER A 4 17.10 12.52 19.37
C SER A 4 16.02 12.91 18.36
N SER A 5 15.62 14.19 18.31
CA SER A 5 14.56 14.67 17.42
C SER A 5 14.85 14.23 15.99
N VAL A 6 14.25 13.12 15.55
CA VAL A 6 14.36 12.66 14.18
C VAL A 6 13.65 13.71 13.35
N ASP A 7 14.41 14.40 12.51
CA ASP A 7 13.81 15.22 11.48
C ASP A 7 13.14 14.28 10.47
N PHE A 8 11.81 14.20 10.54
CA PHE A 8 11.02 13.31 9.69
C PHE A 8 11.20 13.63 8.21
N GLN A 9 11.44 14.89 7.84
CA GLN A 9 11.69 15.22 6.44
C GLN A 9 13.04 14.67 5.99
N SER A 10 14.08 14.82 6.81
CA SER A 10 15.38 14.19 6.54
C SER A 10 15.29 12.66 6.42
N PHE A 11 14.45 12.00 7.22
CA PHE A 11 14.18 10.56 7.07
C PHE A 11 13.53 10.24 5.72
N ILE A 12 12.54 11.02 5.30
CA ILE A 12 11.83 10.82 4.02
C ILE A 12 12.78 11.03 2.83
N ASP A 13 13.55 12.13 2.84
CA ASP A 13 14.42 12.52 1.74
C ASP A 13 15.61 11.57 1.53
N ASN A 14 16.05 10.91 2.61
CA ASN A 14 17.21 10.02 2.60
C ASN A 14 16.84 8.56 2.85
N TYR A 15 15.56 8.21 2.73
CA TYR A 15 15.09 6.86 3.03
C TYR A 15 15.83 5.81 2.19
N SER A 16 16.25 4.74 2.86
CA SER A 16 16.91 3.61 2.23
C SER A 16 16.44 2.28 2.84
N SER A 17 16.81 1.17 2.21
CA SER A 17 16.45 -0.16 2.73
C SER A 17 17.06 -0.47 4.11
N SER A 18 18.15 0.20 4.52
CA SER A 18 18.66 0.06 5.89
C SER A 18 17.74 0.69 6.94
N ASP A 19 16.84 1.59 6.54
CA ASP A 19 15.88 2.24 7.43
C ASP A 19 14.56 1.48 7.55
N SER A 20 14.39 0.35 6.84
CA SER A 20 13.15 -0.43 6.81
C SER A 20 12.72 -0.90 8.21
N GLU A 21 13.66 -1.14 9.14
CA GLU A 21 13.32 -1.55 10.51
C GLU A 21 12.46 -0.52 11.27
N TRP A 22 12.60 0.78 10.95
CA TRP A 22 11.79 1.85 11.53
C TRP A 22 10.34 1.83 11.04
N LEU A 23 10.12 1.25 9.85
CA LEU A 23 8.82 1.07 9.24
C LEU A 23 8.29 -0.36 9.37
N ALA A 24 9.09 -1.29 9.89
CA ALA A 24 8.65 -2.65 10.10
C ALA A 24 7.60 -2.73 11.22
N LEU A 25 6.73 -3.74 11.15
CA LEU A 25 5.76 -4.07 12.18
C LEU A 25 6.48 -4.70 13.39
N ASP A 26 6.49 -4.03 14.55
CA ASP A 26 7.06 -4.57 15.79
C ASP A 26 5.96 -5.05 16.75
N TRP A 27 5.38 -6.20 16.43
CA TRP A 27 4.12 -6.64 17.03
C TRP A 27 4.28 -7.41 18.35
N ASN A 28 3.52 -7.00 19.38
CA ASN A 28 3.50 -7.65 20.69
C ASN A 28 2.73 -9.00 20.78
N GLY A 29 2.28 -9.58 19.66
CA GLY A 29 1.50 -10.83 19.64
C GLY A 29 0.01 -10.69 20.02
N LYS A 30 -0.50 -9.47 20.25
CA LYS A 30 -1.90 -9.22 20.67
C LYS A 30 -2.69 -8.40 19.64
N TYR A 31 -4.02 -8.51 19.68
CA TYR A 31 -4.92 -7.89 18.69
C TYR A 31 -5.83 -6.82 19.32
N GLY A 32 -6.46 -6.01 18.47
CA GLY A 32 -7.48 -5.02 18.84
C GLY A 32 -7.00 -4.06 19.93
N ALA A 33 -7.78 -3.89 20.99
CA ALA A 33 -7.44 -2.97 22.08
C ALA A 33 -6.14 -3.31 22.83
N LYS A 34 -5.59 -4.52 22.67
CA LYS A 34 -4.31 -4.94 23.29
C LYS A 34 -3.15 -4.94 22.31
N PHE A 35 -3.41 -4.64 21.04
CA PHE A 35 -2.39 -4.47 20.01
C PHE A 35 -1.39 -3.41 20.46
N LYS A 36 -0.11 -3.74 20.33
CA LYS A 36 0.97 -2.78 20.41
C LYS A 36 1.94 -3.06 19.28
N ASP A 37 2.44 -1.96 18.75
CA ASP A 37 3.46 -1.92 17.74
C ASP A 37 4.30 -0.67 17.99
N ASP A 38 5.53 -0.89 18.40
CA ASP A 38 6.40 0.17 18.92
C ASP A 38 6.75 1.18 17.82
N ASN A 39 6.71 0.75 16.56
CA ASN A 39 6.95 1.59 15.38
C ASN A 39 5.67 2.25 14.84
N TYR A 40 4.47 1.88 15.31
CA TYR A 40 3.22 2.32 14.70
C TYR A 40 3.07 3.84 14.65
N LEU A 41 3.37 4.53 15.76
CA LEU A 41 3.24 5.98 15.83
C LEU A 41 4.19 6.67 14.83
N PHE A 42 5.45 6.24 14.78
CA PHE A 42 6.44 6.77 13.85
C PHE A 42 5.97 6.57 12.40
N ARG A 43 5.51 5.37 12.04
CA ARG A 43 5.00 5.08 10.70
C ARG A 43 3.83 5.96 10.29
N ILE A 44 2.89 6.21 11.19
CA ILE A 44 1.76 7.10 10.89
C ILE A 44 2.23 8.54 10.72
N GLN A 45 3.19 9.02 11.51
CA GLN A 45 3.76 10.36 11.35
C GLN A 45 4.48 10.54 10.01
N ILE A 46 5.28 9.54 9.61
CA ILE A 46 5.92 9.53 8.28
C ILE A 46 4.85 9.49 7.18
N ALA A 47 3.83 8.63 7.29
CA ALA A 47 2.76 8.55 6.30
C ALA A 47 1.96 9.85 6.16
N GLU A 48 1.73 10.58 7.25
CA GLU A 48 1.05 11.88 7.21
C GLU A 48 1.85 12.93 6.44
N LEU A 49 3.18 12.95 6.62
CA LEU A 49 4.06 13.84 5.87
C LEU A 49 4.21 13.41 4.40
N VAL A 50 4.37 12.11 4.15
CA VAL A 50 4.42 11.55 2.80
C VAL A 50 3.14 11.88 2.02
N CYS A 51 1.97 11.80 2.65
CA CYS A 51 0.70 12.18 2.03
C CYS A 51 0.61 13.66 1.62
N GLN A 52 1.50 14.54 2.09
CA GLN A 52 1.55 15.95 1.69
C GLN A 52 2.45 16.18 0.46
N GLN A 53 3.23 15.19 0.06
CA GLN A 53 4.24 15.27 -1.01
C GLN A 53 4.28 14.00 -1.88
N LEU A 54 3.09 13.43 -2.15
CA LEU A 54 2.93 12.16 -2.86
C LEU A 54 3.54 12.16 -4.27
N ASP A 55 3.63 13.31 -4.91
CA ASP A 55 4.18 13.43 -6.27
C ASP A 55 5.70 13.29 -6.31
N THR A 56 6.39 13.60 -5.21
CA THR A 56 7.86 13.69 -5.15
C THR A 56 8.51 12.63 -4.28
N VAL A 57 7.78 12.03 -3.33
CA VAL A 57 8.30 10.99 -2.44
C VAL A 57 8.84 9.78 -3.23
N ASP A 58 9.88 9.14 -2.71
CA ASP A 58 10.42 7.93 -3.32
C ASP A 58 9.43 6.73 -3.23
N LEU A 59 9.36 5.94 -4.30
CA LEU A 59 8.40 4.82 -4.40
C LEU A 59 8.71 3.66 -3.43
N PRO A 60 9.97 3.25 -3.21
CA PRO A 60 10.35 2.35 -2.13
C PRO A 60 9.78 2.71 -0.76
N LEU A 61 9.90 3.97 -0.32
CA LEU A 61 9.32 4.43 0.94
C LEU A 61 7.80 4.30 0.92
N LEU A 62 7.16 4.76 -0.15
CA LEU A 62 5.71 4.70 -0.31
C LEU A 62 5.19 3.26 -0.23
N ARG A 63 5.88 2.33 -0.90
CA ARG A 63 5.60 0.89 -0.88
C ARG A 63 5.69 0.32 0.53
N GLU A 64 6.78 0.60 1.25
CA GLU A 64 7.00 0.07 2.60
C GLU A 64 5.92 0.57 3.58
N LEU A 65 5.58 1.86 3.52
CA LEU A 65 4.45 2.41 4.29
C LEU A 65 3.14 1.70 3.95
N PHE A 66 2.85 1.54 2.66
CA PHE A 66 1.64 0.88 2.21
C PHE A 66 1.55 -0.58 2.70
N ILE A 67 2.63 -1.35 2.63
CA ILE A 67 2.65 -2.74 3.11
C ILE A 67 2.53 -2.82 4.63
N HIS A 68 3.31 -2.05 5.38
CA HIS A 68 3.35 -2.17 6.84
C HIS A 68 2.10 -1.58 7.52
N ILE A 69 1.57 -0.46 7.00
CA ILE A 69 0.29 0.08 7.48
C ILE A 69 -0.85 -0.89 7.16
N GLY A 70 -0.85 -1.46 5.94
CA GLY A 70 -1.80 -2.49 5.57
C GLY A 70 -1.75 -3.68 6.52
N THR A 71 -0.56 -4.18 6.82
CA THR A 71 -0.34 -5.32 7.73
C THR A 71 -0.85 -5.04 9.14
N ALA A 72 -0.57 -3.85 9.67
CA ALA A 72 -1.06 -3.43 10.97
C ALA A 72 -2.61 -3.42 11.04
N SER A 73 -3.30 -3.12 9.94
CA SER A 73 -4.77 -3.08 9.87
C SER A 73 -5.44 -4.41 10.28
N LYS A 74 -4.81 -5.53 9.96
CA LYS A 74 -5.29 -6.87 10.32
C LYS A 74 -5.21 -7.13 11.83
N LEU A 75 -4.32 -6.41 12.52
CA LEU A 75 -4.01 -6.63 13.93
C LEU A 75 -4.77 -5.66 14.84
N ASN A 76 -4.89 -4.40 14.43
CA ASN A 76 -5.59 -3.36 15.18
C ASN A 76 -7.08 -3.25 14.81
N PHE A 77 -7.52 -3.92 13.72
CA PHE A 77 -8.87 -3.85 13.14
C PHE A 77 -9.27 -2.43 12.70
N SER A 78 -8.31 -1.70 12.14
CA SER A 78 -8.53 -0.36 11.60
C SER A 78 -7.50 -0.03 10.52
N VAL A 79 -7.96 0.49 9.40
CA VAL A 79 -7.08 1.01 8.34
C VAL A 79 -6.81 2.50 8.55
N TYR A 80 -5.59 2.93 8.22
CA TYR A 80 -5.25 4.34 8.11
C TYR A 80 -6.18 5.06 7.14
N ASN A 81 -6.71 6.23 7.52
CA ASN A 81 -7.74 6.94 6.76
C ASN A 81 -7.28 7.37 5.35
N LYS A 82 -5.99 7.65 5.14
CA LYS A 82 -5.41 8.02 3.84
C LYS A 82 -4.74 6.85 3.11
N PHE A 83 -4.98 5.60 3.54
CA PHE A 83 -4.38 4.41 2.94
C PHE A 83 -4.63 4.29 1.43
N HIS A 84 -5.81 4.72 0.98
CA HIS A 84 -6.18 4.78 -0.43
C HIS A 84 -5.26 5.68 -1.27
N LEU A 85 -4.76 6.79 -0.71
CA LEU A 85 -3.83 7.69 -1.41
C LEU A 85 -2.47 7.03 -1.65
N LEU A 86 -2.01 6.19 -0.70
CA LEU A 86 -0.78 5.43 -0.86
C LEU A 86 -0.92 4.42 -2.01
N ALA A 87 -2.00 3.62 -2.00
CA ALA A 87 -2.31 2.68 -3.09
C ALA A 87 -2.42 3.38 -4.45
N GLN A 88 -3.18 4.47 -4.52
CA GLN A 88 -3.38 5.24 -5.73
C GLN A 88 -2.05 5.75 -6.30
N THR A 89 -1.26 6.42 -5.46
CA THR A 89 0.02 7.01 -5.87
C THR A 89 1.01 5.93 -6.32
N LEU A 90 1.06 4.82 -5.59
CA LEU A 90 1.95 3.70 -5.89
C LEU A 90 1.65 3.10 -7.27
N LEU A 91 0.37 2.87 -7.56
CA LEU A 91 -0.05 2.37 -8.87
C LEU A 91 0.05 3.43 -9.96
N GLU A 92 -0.29 4.69 -9.70
CA GLU A 92 -0.26 5.74 -10.72
C GLU A 92 1.17 6.02 -11.18
N ARG A 93 2.14 6.04 -10.26
CA ARG A 93 3.54 6.33 -10.56
C ARG A 93 4.34 5.07 -10.93
N GLY A 94 4.20 4.00 -10.15
CA GLY A 94 4.99 2.77 -10.32
C GLY A 94 4.34 1.71 -11.23
N GLY A 95 3.03 1.80 -11.45
CA GLY A 95 2.29 0.93 -12.34
C GLY A 95 2.45 -0.56 -12.10
N LYS A 96 2.66 -1.30 -13.19
CA LYS A 96 2.63 -2.76 -13.17
C LYS A 96 3.64 -3.38 -12.19
N GLU A 97 4.77 -2.72 -11.93
CA GLU A 97 5.79 -3.19 -11.00
C GLU A 97 5.25 -3.36 -9.58
N TYR A 98 4.26 -2.54 -9.20
CA TYR A 98 3.65 -2.55 -7.87
C TYR A 98 2.25 -3.16 -7.86
N LEU A 99 1.78 -3.74 -8.98
CA LEU A 99 0.48 -4.40 -9.03
C LEU A 99 0.39 -5.53 -8.00
N PHE A 100 1.44 -6.33 -7.87
CA PHE A 100 1.45 -7.44 -6.92
C PHE A 100 1.39 -6.96 -5.45
N ASP A 101 2.17 -5.93 -5.11
CA ASP A 101 2.13 -5.32 -3.78
C ASP A 101 0.73 -4.77 -3.46
N TYR A 102 0.09 -4.11 -4.43
CA TYR A 102 -1.30 -3.65 -4.33
C TYR A 102 -2.28 -4.80 -4.09
N LEU A 103 -2.19 -5.89 -4.87
CA LEU A 103 -3.09 -7.04 -4.71
C LEU A 103 -2.92 -7.69 -3.34
N CYS A 104 -1.69 -7.85 -2.86
CA CYS A 104 -1.39 -8.38 -1.54
C CYS A 104 -2.00 -7.49 -0.45
N ALA A 105 -1.71 -6.19 -0.48
CA ALA A 105 -2.16 -5.25 0.54
C ALA A 105 -3.68 -5.08 0.57
N ALA A 106 -4.34 -5.08 -0.61
CA ALA A 106 -5.79 -5.01 -0.69
C ALA A 106 -6.46 -6.20 0.02
N HIS A 107 -5.83 -7.38 0.06
CA HIS A 107 -6.39 -8.59 0.69
C HIS A 107 -5.99 -8.80 2.15
N ILE A 108 -5.23 -7.88 2.76
CA ILE A 108 -4.79 -8.05 4.16
C ILE A 108 -5.97 -8.08 5.14
N SER A 109 -6.93 -7.17 4.96
CA SER A 109 -8.13 -7.08 5.78
C SER A 109 -9.31 -6.57 4.94
N PHE A 110 -10.52 -6.67 5.50
CA PHE A 110 -11.70 -6.08 4.87
C PHE A 110 -11.58 -4.55 4.73
N ASP A 111 -10.95 -3.89 5.71
CA ASP A 111 -10.78 -2.45 5.72
C ASP A 111 -9.78 -1.97 4.65
N THR A 112 -8.66 -2.69 4.47
CA THR A 112 -7.71 -2.38 3.38
C THR A 112 -8.35 -2.63 2.02
N PHE A 113 -9.15 -3.69 1.91
CA PHE A 113 -9.88 -4.01 0.69
C PHE A 113 -10.82 -2.87 0.28
N LEU A 114 -11.63 -2.38 1.23
CA LEU A 114 -12.57 -1.29 0.99
C LEU A 114 -11.87 0.05 0.77
N SER A 115 -10.85 0.38 1.57
CA SER A 115 -10.12 1.64 1.48
C SER A 115 -9.55 1.83 0.07
N THR A 116 -8.98 0.78 -0.50
CA THR A 116 -8.36 0.84 -1.82
C THR A 116 -9.38 0.72 -2.98
N ALA A 117 -10.68 0.51 -2.70
CA ALA A 117 -11.67 0.13 -3.71
C ALA A 117 -11.99 1.21 -4.74
N ASN A 118 -11.81 2.47 -4.34
CA ASN A 118 -12.15 3.63 -5.15
C ASN A 118 -10.95 4.56 -5.33
N ILE A 119 -9.80 4.01 -5.75
CA ILE A 119 -8.68 4.81 -6.21
C ILE A 119 -8.96 5.40 -7.59
N GLU A 120 -8.28 6.49 -7.92
CA GLU A 120 -8.35 7.17 -9.21
C GLU A 120 -7.02 7.04 -9.93
N LEU A 121 -7.05 6.44 -11.13
CA LEU A 121 -5.86 6.22 -11.96
C LEU A 121 -6.09 6.79 -13.35
N SER A 122 -5.02 7.14 -14.05
CA SER A 122 -5.11 7.54 -15.45
C SER A 122 -5.56 6.38 -16.34
N GLN A 123 -6.16 6.72 -17.48
CA GLN A 123 -6.65 5.73 -18.45
C GLN A 123 -5.52 4.83 -18.95
N GLU A 124 -4.36 5.42 -19.26
CA GLU A 124 -3.15 4.71 -19.67
C GLU A 124 -2.72 3.72 -18.60
N ARG A 125 -2.69 4.16 -17.34
CA ARG A 125 -2.28 3.30 -16.23
C ARG A 125 -3.22 2.12 -16.04
N ILE A 126 -4.53 2.34 -16.09
CA ILE A 126 -5.50 1.25 -15.94
C ILE A 126 -5.34 0.21 -17.06
N GLU A 127 -5.09 0.65 -18.29
CA GLU A 127 -4.87 -0.27 -19.42
C GLU A 127 -3.61 -1.10 -19.25
N GLU A 128 -2.50 -0.48 -18.83
CA GLU A 128 -1.27 -1.20 -18.52
C GLU A 128 -1.50 -2.26 -17.42
N LEU A 129 -2.16 -1.87 -16.33
CA LEU A 129 -2.43 -2.77 -15.21
C LEU A 129 -3.31 -3.95 -15.61
N LEU A 130 -4.34 -3.73 -16.43
CA LEU A 130 -5.21 -4.81 -16.92
C LEU A 130 -4.44 -5.80 -17.80
N VAL A 131 -3.62 -5.30 -18.74
CA VAL A 131 -2.80 -6.16 -19.60
C VAL A 131 -1.81 -6.98 -18.76
N HIS A 132 -1.17 -6.34 -17.78
CA HIS A 132 -0.24 -7.04 -16.90
C HIS A 132 -0.94 -8.05 -15.98
N PHE A 133 -2.14 -7.72 -15.48
CA PHE A 133 -2.95 -8.63 -14.68
C PHE A 133 -3.28 -9.90 -15.47
N ASP A 134 -3.73 -9.75 -16.72
CA ASP A 134 -4.09 -10.87 -17.60
C ASP A 134 -2.85 -11.73 -17.92
N TYR A 135 -1.71 -11.08 -18.20
CA TYR A 135 -0.43 -11.78 -18.35
C TYR A 135 -0.07 -12.62 -17.11
N LEU A 136 -0.10 -12.02 -15.91
CA LEU A 136 0.20 -12.75 -14.68
C LEU A 136 -0.78 -13.89 -14.44
N LYS A 137 -2.06 -13.71 -14.79
CA LYS A 137 -3.08 -14.74 -14.64
C LYS A 137 -2.76 -15.99 -15.48
N GLU A 138 -2.19 -15.80 -16.66
CA GLU A 138 -1.82 -16.89 -17.56
C GLU A 138 -0.47 -17.53 -17.20
N THR A 139 0.50 -16.74 -16.73
CA THR A 139 1.89 -17.21 -16.57
C THR A 139 2.30 -17.58 -15.15
N GLU A 140 1.65 -17.03 -14.12
CA GLU A 140 2.05 -17.27 -12.74
C GLU A 140 1.67 -18.69 -12.29
N SER A 141 2.63 -19.41 -11.72
CA SER A 141 2.47 -20.79 -11.28
C SER A 141 2.20 -20.91 -9.78
N ASN A 142 2.51 -19.85 -9.01
CA ASN A 142 2.28 -19.82 -7.58
C ASN A 142 0.78 -19.73 -7.27
N LEU A 143 0.25 -20.76 -6.61
CA LEU A 143 -1.16 -20.86 -6.26
C LEU A 143 -1.66 -19.72 -5.36
N GLU A 144 -0.83 -19.20 -4.46
CA GLU A 144 -1.21 -18.10 -3.59
C GLU A 144 -1.33 -16.79 -4.38
N VAL A 145 -0.44 -16.56 -5.35
CA VAL A 145 -0.53 -15.40 -6.24
C VAL A 145 -1.75 -15.53 -7.17
N GLN A 146 -2.00 -16.72 -7.69
CA GLN A 146 -3.18 -17.01 -8.52
C GLN A 146 -4.52 -16.76 -7.82
N LYS A 147 -4.59 -16.95 -6.49
CA LYS A 147 -5.77 -16.61 -5.69
C LYS A 147 -6.00 -15.09 -5.62
N LEU A 148 -4.92 -14.30 -5.54
CA LEU A 148 -5.00 -12.84 -5.52
C LEU A 148 -5.42 -12.27 -6.87
N LEU A 149 -5.04 -12.94 -7.96
CA LEU A 149 -5.48 -12.67 -9.34
C LEU A 149 -6.91 -13.19 -9.58
N SER A 150 -7.86 -12.75 -8.77
CA SER A 150 -9.27 -13.14 -8.89
C SER A 150 -10.02 -12.26 -9.91
N GLU A 151 -11.06 -12.82 -10.52
CA GLU A 151 -11.99 -12.06 -11.40
C GLU A 151 -12.52 -10.81 -10.70
N HIS A 152 -12.76 -10.88 -9.39
CA HIS A 152 -13.22 -9.74 -8.62
C HIS A 152 -12.24 -8.56 -8.62
N MET A 153 -10.93 -8.84 -8.54
CA MET A 153 -9.90 -7.81 -8.63
C MET A 153 -9.76 -7.25 -10.04
N ARG A 154 -9.89 -8.12 -11.04
CA ARG A 154 -9.90 -7.71 -12.45
C ARG A 154 -11.07 -6.76 -12.73
N ASP A 155 -12.29 -7.15 -12.35
CA ASP A 155 -13.51 -6.35 -12.47
C ASP A 155 -13.40 -5.00 -11.76
N ARG A 156 -12.66 -4.95 -10.65
CA ARG A 156 -12.40 -3.72 -9.92
C ARG A 156 -11.54 -2.76 -10.74
N LEU A 157 -10.45 -3.23 -11.36
CA LEU A 157 -9.65 -2.41 -12.29
C LEU A 157 -10.47 -1.96 -13.50
N GLU A 158 -11.30 -2.84 -14.07
CA GLU A 158 -12.19 -2.48 -15.18
C GLU A 158 -13.23 -1.42 -14.80
N ARG A 159 -13.75 -1.44 -13.57
CA ARG A 159 -14.68 -0.41 -13.09
C ARG A 159 -14.02 0.96 -13.00
N LEU A 160 -12.72 1.03 -12.68
CA LEU A 160 -11.97 2.30 -12.74
C LEU A 160 -11.96 2.86 -14.16
N LYS A 161 -11.74 2.00 -15.17
CA LYS A 161 -11.80 2.38 -16.59
C LYS A 161 -13.15 2.98 -17.00
N LYS A 162 -14.25 2.45 -16.45
CA LYS A 162 -15.61 2.92 -16.77
C LYS A 162 -15.93 4.29 -16.15
N LYS A 163 -15.34 4.63 -15.01
CA LYS A 163 -15.56 5.93 -14.34
C LYS A 163 -15.03 7.12 -15.14
N ILE A 164 -14.00 6.93 -15.96
CA ILE A 164 -13.37 7.99 -16.77
C ILE A 164 -14.24 8.41 -17.96
N LYS A 165 -15.22 7.58 -18.36
CA LYS A 165 -16.03 7.79 -19.57
C LYS A 165 -17.30 8.63 -19.36
N ILE A 166 -17.41 9.39 -18.28
CA ILE A 166 -18.57 10.25 -17.96
C ILE A 166 -18.19 11.72 -18.11
#